data_AF-A0A661I3E4-F1
#
_entry.id   AF-A0A661I3E4-F1
#
_cell.length_a   1.000
_cell.length_b   1.000
_cell.length_c   1.000
_cell.angle_alpha   90.00
_cell.angle_beta   90.00
_cell.angle_gamma   90.00
#
_symmetry.space_group_name_H-M   'P 1'
#
loop_
_entity.id
_entity.type
_entity.pdbx_description
1 polymer ?
#
loop_
_entity_poly.entity_id
_entity_poly.type
_entity_poly.pdbx_seq_one_letter_code
_entity_poly.pdbx_strand_id
1 'polypeptide(L)' 'MESEEMVSVLKRTNKELNSSVPEQLLAEILALAIKNPLDSDRGKCQGQLKELINQRCGG' A
#
# COMPACT_ATOMS: atom_id res chain seq x y z
N MET A 1 12.42 9.67 -7.98
CA MET A 1 13.61 9.04 -7.38
C MET A 1 13.29 8.48 -6.00
N GLU A 2 12.79 9.26 -5.02
CA GLU A 2 12.46 8.74 -3.67
C GLU A 2 11.34 7.68 -3.63
N SER A 3 10.35 7.79 -4.53
CA SER A 3 9.19 6.87 -4.55
C SER A 3 9.53 5.44 -5.01
N GLU A 4 10.55 5.27 -5.86
CA GLU A 4 10.93 3.96 -6.41
C GLU A 4 11.67 3.09 -5.38
N GLU A 5 12.44 3.71 -4.49
CA GLU A 5 13.14 3.02 -3.42
C GLU A 5 12.13 2.49 -2.38
N MET A 6 11.15 3.31 -1.99
CA MET A 6 10.04 2.89 -1.12
C MET A 6 9.25 1.71 -1.72
N VAL A 7 8.92 1.78 -3.02
CA VAL A 7 8.21 0.69 -3.72
C VAL A 7 9.02 -0.61 -3.67
N SER A 8 10.34 -0.52 -3.87
CA SER A 8 11.23 -1.69 -3.86
C SER A 8 11.34 -2.31 -2.47
N VAL A 9 11.46 -1.50 -1.42
CA VAL A 9 11.44 -1.97 -0.03
C VAL A 9 10.11 -2.67 0.29
N LEU A 10 8.98 -2.05 -0.05
CA LEU A 10 7.66 -2.62 0.22
C LEU A 10 7.42 -3.94 -0.53
N LYS A 11 7.88 -4.06 -1.78
CA LYS A 11 7.83 -5.32 -2.54
C LYS A 11 8.69 -6.41 -1.89
N ARG A 12 9.88 -6.07 -1.41
CA ARG A 12 10.78 -7.02 -0.74
C ARG A 12 10.20 -7.50 0.58
N THR A 13 9.76 -6.57 1.43
CA THR A 13 9.08 -6.88 2.69
C THR A 13 7.85 -7.75 2.47
N ASN A 14 7.05 -7.46 1.44
CA ASN A 14 5.87 -8.27 1.13
C ASN A 14 6.19 -9.72 0.72
N LYS A 15 7.35 -9.94 0.07
CA LYS A 15 7.83 -11.29 -0.27
C LYS A 15 8.37 -12.08 0.94
N GLU A 16 8.83 -11.37 1.96
CA GLU A 16 9.38 -11.96 3.19
C GLU A 16 8.29 -12.25 4.24
N LEU A 17 7.06 -11.76 4.05
CA LEU A 17 5.92 -12.06 4.91
C LEU A 17 5.37 -13.47 4.65
N ASN A 18 5.09 -14.21 5.73
CA ASN A 18 4.42 -15.52 5.69
C ASN A 18 3.02 -15.47 5.05
N SER A 19 2.40 -14.30 5.00
CA SER A 19 1.20 -14.01 4.21
C SER A 19 1.50 -12.81 3.32
N SER A 20 1.99 -13.10 2.12
CA SER A 20 2.24 -12.09 1.11
C SER A 20 0.92 -11.51 0.63
N VAL A 21 0.85 -10.18 0.61
CA VAL A 21 -0.26 -9.46 -0.01
C VAL A 21 -0.21 -9.71 -1.52
N PRO A 22 -1.34 -9.99 -2.18
CA PRO A 22 -1.38 -10.14 -3.63
C PRO A 22 -0.72 -8.94 -4.34
N GLU A 23 0.12 -9.19 -5.35
CA GLU A 23 0.89 -8.13 -6.01
C GLU A 23 0.00 -7.02 -6.59
N GLN A 24 -1.20 -7.34 -7.08
CA GLN A 24 -2.18 -6.35 -7.53
C GLN A 24 -2.63 -5.42 -6.40
N LEU A 25 -2.93 -5.98 -5.22
CA LEU A 25 -3.35 -5.20 -4.06
C LEU A 25 -2.20 -4.32 -3.55
N LEU A 26 -0.97 -4.85 -3.53
CA LEU A 26 0.21 -4.07 -3.18
C LEU A 26 0.44 -2.90 -4.16
N ALA A 27 0.24 -3.11 -5.46
CA ALA A 27 0.37 -2.07 -6.46
C ALA A 27 -0.70 -0.96 -6.30
N GLU A 28 -1.95 -1.33 -6.00
CA GLU A 28 -3.03 -0.37 -5.72
C GLU A 28 -2.75 0.46 -4.45
N ILE A 29 -2.26 -0.18 -3.39
CA ILE A 29 -1.84 0.46 -2.14
C ILE A 29 -0.72 1.50 -2.40
N LEU A 30 0.30 1.10 -3.15
CA LEU A 30 1.43 1.96 -3.51
C LEU A 30 0.99 3.13 -4.37
N ALA A 31 0.11 2.91 -5.34
CA ALA A 31 -0.41 3.97 -6.20
C ALA A 31 -1.18 5.02 -5.41
N LEU A 32 -1.99 4.61 -4.42
CA LEU A 32 -2.71 5.53 -3.52
C LEU A 32 -1.76 6.34 -2.63
N ALA A 33 -0.72 5.69 -2.08
CA ALA A 33 0.27 6.32 -1.22
C ALA A 33 1.16 7.33 -1.96
N ILE A 34 1.50 7.06 -3.24
CA ILE A 34 2.25 7.99 -4.08
C ILE A 34 1.37 9.17 -4.53
N LYS A 35 0.09 8.91 -4.85
CA LYS A 35 -0.85 9.94 -5.32
C LYS A 35 -1.27 10.90 -4.20
N ASN A 36 -1.21 10.47 -2.95
CA ASN A 36 -1.51 11.27 -1.77
C ASN A 36 -0.32 11.24 -0.79
N PRO A 37 0.68 12.12 -0.96
CA PRO A 37 1.81 12.17 -0.04
C PRO A 37 1.29 12.39 1.38
N LEU A 38 1.70 11.49 2.28
CA LEU A 38 1.19 11.25 3.63
C LEU A 38 1.20 12.45 4.59
N ASP A 39 1.61 13.64 4.14
CA ASP A 39 1.73 14.82 5.00
C ASP A 39 0.44 15.67 5.02
N SER A 40 -0.30 15.76 3.91
CA SER A 40 -1.50 16.61 3.83
C SER A 40 -2.83 15.88 4.05
N ASP A 41 -2.94 14.60 3.67
CA ASP A 41 -4.20 13.84 3.69
C ASP A 41 -4.04 12.45 4.33
N ARG A 42 -3.12 12.32 5.30
CA ARG A 42 -2.76 11.07 5.97
C ARG A 42 -3.98 10.26 6.45
N GLY A 43 -4.97 10.95 7.01
CA GLY A 43 -6.23 10.33 7.48
C GLY A 43 -7.10 9.78 6.36
N LYS A 44 -7.24 10.49 5.23
CA LYS A 44 -7.97 9.96 4.06
C LYS A 44 -7.23 8.80 3.42
N CYS A 45 -5.90 8.92 3.29
CA CYS A 45 -5.09 7.86 2.68
C CYS A 45 -5.15 6.58 3.52
N GLN A 46 -5.12 6.68 4.86
CA GLN A 46 -5.33 5.55 5.77
C GLN A 46 -6.74 4.96 5.67
N GLY A 47 -7.77 5.80 5.55
CA GLY A 47 -9.16 5.37 5.36
C GLY A 47 -9.33 4.56 4.08
N GLN A 48 -8.83 5.08 2.95
CA GLN A 48 -8.88 4.41 1.65
C GLN A 48 -8.10 3.09 1.65
N LEU A 49 -6.93 3.05 2.29
CA LEU A 49 -6.16 1.80 2.44
C LEU A 49 -6.91 0.75 3.27
N LYS A 50 -7.53 1.16 4.38
CA LYS A 50 -8.36 0.26 5.19
C LYS A 50 -9.55 -0.29 4.42
N GLU A 51 -10.24 0.56 3.66
CA GLU A 51 -11.37 0.15 2.83
C GLU A 51 -10.95 -0.85 1.76
N LEU A 52 -9.82 -0.58 1.09
CA LEU A 52 -9.24 -1.45 0.06
C LEU A 52 -8.86 -2.83 0.62
N ILE A 53 -8.24 -2.85 1.80
CA ILE A 53 -7.85 -4.11 2.47
C ILE A 53 -9.11 -4.89 2.91
N ASN A 54 -10.11 -4.23 3.51
CA ASN A 54 -11.35 -4.88 3.93
C ASN A 54 -12.14 -5.46 2.75
N GLN A 55 -12.20 -4.76 1.62
CA GLN A 55 -12.89 -5.23 0.42
C GLN A 55 -12.24 -6.48 -0.20
N ARG A 56 -10.92 -6.63 -0.06
CA ARG A 56 -10.16 -7.71 -0.70
C ARG A 56 -9.86 -8.89 0.22
N CYS A 57 -9.71 -8.66 1.52
CA CYS A 57 -9.41 -9.71 2.49
C CYS A 57 -10.65 -10.28 3.18
N GLY A 58 -11.83 -9.66 3.02
CA GLY A 58 -13.06 -10.06 3.69
C GLY A 58 -13.02 -9.68 5.16
N GLY A 59 -13.91 -8.76 5.56
CA GLY A 59 -14.15 -8.46 6.97
C GLY A 59 -14.79 -9.64 7.71
#